data_AF-A0A5N5IQ61-F1
#
_entry.id   AF-A0A5N5IQ61-F1
#
_cell.length_a   1.000
_cell.length_b   1.000
_cell.length_c   1.000
_cell.angle_alpha   90.00
_cell.angle_beta   90.00
_cell.angle_gamma   90.00
#
_symmetry.space_group_name_H-M   'P 1'
#
loop_
_entity.id
_entity.type
_entity.pdbx_description
1 polymer ?
#
loop_
_entity_poly.entity_id
_entity_poly.type
_entity_poly.pdbx_seq_one_letter_code
_entity_poly.pdbx_strand_id
1 'polypeptide(L)'
;MSDSLGQIREIAFYKLLLDRTVLPLVTILGIGILYVVLMSMIDHPSFPFHIIIVAAALGKTIVITATTLKRLSKLIKICHSLERLLWVFGLIIIISIFSYATDYACLFQFNHTTFEGVPDYSNSYLYNLYHFFYFSVITFSTVGYGDIVPTSDVARFVVMLEIFLSFFLVVFALANIKKIHING
;
A
#
# COMPACT_ATOMS: atom_id res chain seq x y z
N MET A 1 -7.27 -6.39 39.01
CA MET A 1 -5.84 -6.58 38.64
C MET A 1 -5.66 -7.27 37.28
N SER A 2 -6.57 -8.14 36.84
CA SER A 2 -6.59 -8.72 35.48
C SER A 2 -6.90 -7.70 34.39
N ASP A 3 -7.83 -6.76 34.63
CA ASP A 3 -8.28 -5.77 33.65
C ASP A 3 -7.20 -4.74 33.27
N SER A 4 -6.45 -4.22 34.25
CA SER A 4 -5.40 -3.24 33.98
C SER A 4 -4.24 -3.83 33.19
N LEU A 5 -3.92 -5.12 33.39
CA LEU A 5 -2.85 -5.81 32.68
C LEU A 5 -3.24 -6.08 31.21
N GLY A 6 -4.50 -6.41 30.95
CA GLY A 6 -5.07 -6.54 29.61
C GLY A 6 -5.05 -5.22 28.85
N GLN A 7 -5.49 -4.14 29.51
CA GLN A 7 -5.53 -2.80 28.95
C GLN A 7 -4.13 -2.23 28.63
N ILE A 8 -3.14 -2.47 29.50
CA ILE A 8 -1.74 -2.09 29.25
C ILE A 8 -1.16 -2.84 28.04
N ARG A 9 -1.48 -4.14 27.90
CA ARG A 9 -1.02 -4.97 26.78
C ARG A 9 -1.65 -4.54 25.46
N GLU A 10 -2.91 -4.10 25.50
CA GLU A 10 -3.63 -3.58 24.34
C GLU A 10 -3.09 -2.22 23.88
N ILE A 11 -2.88 -1.28 24.81
CA ILE A 11 -2.27 0.02 24.50
C ILE A 11 -0.86 -0.14 23.94
N ALA A 12 -0.05 -1.05 24.52
CA ALA A 12 1.28 -1.36 24.01
C ALA A 12 1.23 -1.96 22.59
N PHE A 13 0.21 -2.78 22.30
CA PHE A 13 -0.01 -3.35 20.98
C PHE A 13 -0.35 -2.27 19.94
N TYR A 14 -1.28 -1.36 20.21
CA TYR A 14 -1.63 -0.27 19.29
C TYR A 14 -0.49 0.72 19.10
N LYS A 15 0.26 1.05 20.15
CA LYS A 15 1.45 1.91 20.03
C LYS A 15 2.54 1.26 19.18
N LEU A 16 2.75 -0.05 19.35
CA LEU A 16 3.66 -0.84 18.51
C LEU A 16 3.15 -0.93 17.06
N LEU A 17 1.83 -0.99 16.85
CA LEU A 17 1.21 -0.97 15.53
C LEU A 17 1.49 0.38 14.83
N LEU A 18 1.27 1.48 15.55
CA LEU A 18 1.32 2.86 15.06
C LEU A 18 2.74 3.30 14.74
N ASP A 19 3.71 3.11 15.65
CA ASP A 19 5.14 3.45 15.41
C ASP A 19 5.74 2.77 14.16
N ARG A 20 5.07 1.72 13.67
CA ARG A 20 5.59 0.85 12.61
C ARG A 20 4.80 0.94 11.31
N THR A 21 3.61 1.55 11.35
CA THR A 21 2.84 1.97 10.17
C THR A 21 3.19 3.39 9.77
N VAL A 22 3.77 4.17 10.70
CA VAL A 22 4.32 5.50 10.46
C VAL A 22 5.30 5.51 9.29
N LEU A 23 6.18 4.52 9.12
CA LEU A 23 7.13 4.53 8.00
C LEU A 23 6.43 4.45 6.62
N PRO A 24 5.56 3.47 6.31
CA PRO A 24 4.75 3.49 5.09
C PRO A 24 3.86 4.74 4.96
N LEU A 25 3.23 5.19 6.05
CA LEU A 25 2.39 6.39 6.05
C LEU A 25 3.19 7.66 5.72
N VAL A 26 4.40 7.78 6.26
CA VAL A 26 5.33 8.88 5.97
C VAL A 26 5.82 8.79 4.53
N THR A 27 6.00 7.59 3.96
CA THR A 27 6.30 7.49 2.52
C THR A 27 5.12 7.92 1.66
N ILE A 28 3.88 7.57 2.01
CA ILE A 28 2.67 8.00 1.29
C ILE A 28 2.51 9.52 1.37
N LEU A 29 2.59 10.08 2.59
CA LEU A 29 2.54 11.52 2.82
C LEU A 29 3.72 12.24 2.15
N GLY A 30 4.91 11.65 2.19
CA GLY A 30 6.11 12.19 1.55
C GLY A 30 5.99 12.23 0.03
N ILE A 31 5.47 11.17 -0.60
CA ILE A 31 5.20 11.14 -2.05
C ILE A 31 4.09 12.13 -2.41
N GLY A 32 3.02 12.21 -1.62
CA GLY A 32 1.93 13.17 -1.85
C GLY A 32 2.36 14.62 -1.68
N ILE A 33 3.16 14.94 -0.65
CA ILE A 33 3.74 16.27 -0.43
C ILE A 33 4.76 16.59 -1.52
N LEU A 34 5.64 15.65 -1.88
CA LEU A 34 6.59 15.80 -2.97
C LEU A 34 5.86 16.13 -4.27
N TYR A 35 4.76 15.44 -4.57
CA TYR A 35 3.90 15.72 -5.72
C TYR A 35 3.31 17.15 -5.69
N VAL A 36 2.73 17.59 -4.57
CA VAL A 36 2.16 18.95 -4.44
C VAL A 36 3.24 20.02 -4.60
N VAL A 37 4.43 19.81 -4.03
CA VAL A 37 5.56 20.73 -4.14
C VAL A 37 6.10 20.75 -5.57
N LEU A 38 6.19 19.61 -6.24
CA LEU A 38 6.70 19.53 -7.61
C LEU A 38 5.78 20.23 -8.61
N MET A 39 4.46 20.05 -8.45
CA MET A 39 3.44 20.72 -9.27
C MET A 39 3.44 22.25 -9.10
N SER A 40 3.90 22.74 -7.94
CA SER A 40 3.99 24.17 -7.62
C SER A 40 5.28 24.82 -8.14
N MET A 41 6.34 24.04 -8.38
CA MET A 41 7.71 24.58 -8.52
C MET A 41 8.40 24.28 -9.87
N ILE A 42 7.95 23.30 -10.67
CA ILE A 42 8.73 22.80 -11.82
C ILE A 42 7.94 22.89 -13.14
N ASP A 43 8.46 23.68 -14.08
CA ASP A 43 8.08 23.60 -15.50
C ASP A 43 8.39 22.18 -16.02
N HIS A 44 7.36 21.54 -16.58
CA HIS A 44 7.27 20.11 -16.88
C HIS A 44 8.32 19.42 -17.82
N PRO A 45 9.20 20.04 -18.63
CA PRO A 45 9.88 19.27 -19.68
C PRO A 45 11.15 18.48 -19.29
N SER A 46 11.79 18.75 -18.15
CA SER A 46 13.20 18.35 -17.97
C SER A 46 13.51 17.37 -16.83
N PHE A 47 12.56 17.02 -15.97
CA PHE A 47 12.82 16.16 -14.81
C PHE A 47 12.17 14.77 -14.96
N PRO A 48 12.92 13.66 -14.75
CA PRO A 48 12.40 12.30 -14.92
C PRO A 48 11.54 11.87 -13.73
N PHE A 49 10.40 12.53 -13.56
CA PHE A 49 9.49 12.34 -12.42
C PHE A 49 8.97 10.90 -12.28
N HIS A 50 8.73 10.23 -13.42
CA HIS A 50 8.34 8.83 -13.46
C HIS A 50 9.36 7.90 -12.78
N ILE A 51 10.66 8.19 -12.85
CA ILE A 51 11.72 7.39 -12.20
C ILE A 51 11.61 7.50 -10.67
N ILE A 52 11.30 8.70 -10.16
CA ILE A 52 11.16 8.92 -8.72
C ILE A 52 9.95 8.16 -8.19
N ILE A 53 8.83 8.20 -8.90
CA ILE A 53 7.64 7.42 -8.52
C ILE A 53 7.96 5.93 -8.53
N VAL A 54 8.61 5.41 -9.57
CA VAL A 54 9.00 4.00 -9.64
C VAL A 54 9.96 3.62 -8.52
N ALA A 55 10.98 4.43 -8.24
CA ALA A 55 11.92 4.18 -7.15
C ALA A 55 11.22 4.20 -5.79
N ALA A 56 10.27 5.11 -5.59
CA ALA A 56 9.46 5.16 -4.38
C ALA A 56 8.54 3.94 -4.26
N ALA A 57 7.90 3.51 -5.36
CA ALA A 57 7.08 2.31 -5.45
C ALA A 57 7.87 1.03 -5.15
N LEU A 58 9.09 0.92 -5.67
CA LEU A 58 10.00 -0.18 -5.36
C LEU A 58 10.44 -0.16 -3.90
N GLY A 59 10.93 0.99 -3.42
CA GLY A 59 11.41 1.17 -2.06
C GLY A 59 10.33 0.83 -1.03
N LYS A 60 9.11 1.35 -1.21
CA LYS A 60 7.98 1.05 -0.31
C LYS A 60 7.59 -0.43 -0.38
N THR A 61 7.58 -1.06 -1.56
CA THR A 61 7.28 -2.49 -1.71
C THR A 61 8.25 -3.36 -0.94
N ILE A 62 9.55 -3.05 -1.03
CA ILE A 62 10.60 -3.75 -0.27
C ILE A 62 10.39 -3.54 1.23
N VAL A 63 10.12 -2.30 1.66
CA VAL A 63 9.88 -1.97 3.07
C VAL A 63 8.66 -2.70 3.62
N ILE A 64 7.54 -2.70 2.91
CA ILE A 64 6.30 -3.39 3.32
C ILE A 64 6.56 -4.90 3.40
N THR A 65 7.17 -5.49 2.37
CA THR A 65 7.52 -6.92 2.33
C THR A 65 8.44 -7.32 3.48
N ALA A 66 9.53 -6.59 3.68
CA ALA A 66 10.48 -6.84 4.77
C ALA A 66 9.86 -6.66 6.15
N THR A 67 8.97 -5.68 6.31
CA THR A 67 8.23 -5.46 7.56
C THR A 67 7.30 -6.62 7.85
N THR A 68 6.57 -7.10 6.84
CA THR A 68 5.70 -8.27 6.95
C THR A 68 6.48 -9.54 7.33
N LEU A 69 7.62 -9.79 6.68
CA LEU A 69 8.50 -10.93 7.01
C LEU A 69 9.03 -10.88 8.45
N LYS A 70 9.56 -9.72 8.88
CA LYS A 70 10.06 -9.52 10.25
C LYS A 70 8.96 -9.68 11.31
N ARG A 71 7.74 -9.22 11.01
CA ARG A 71 6.61 -9.35 11.95
C ARG A 71 6.21 -10.79 12.11
N LEU A 72 6.21 -11.58 11.04
CA LEU A 72 5.87 -12.99 11.16
C LEU A 72 6.91 -13.78 11.94
N SER A 73 8.20 -13.55 11.70
CA SER A 73 9.24 -14.25 12.47
C SER A 73 9.13 -13.94 13.97
N LYS A 74 8.64 -12.74 14.33
CA LYS A 74 8.35 -12.36 15.71
C LYS A 74 7.02 -12.94 16.23
N LEU A 75 5.96 -12.98 15.42
CA LEU A 75 4.64 -13.52 15.82
C LEU A 75 4.66 -15.05 15.95
N ILE A 76 5.40 -15.76 15.10
CA ILE A 76 5.64 -17.21 15.23
C ILE A 76 6.29 -17.56 16.57
N LYS A 77 7.16 -16.69 17.09
CA LYS A 77 7.86 -16.89 18.37
C LYS A 77 7.02 -16.55 19.61
N ILE A 78 5.96 -15.76 19.48
CA ILE A 78 5.24 -15.15 20.61
C ILE A 78 3.79 -15.66 20.74
N CYS A 79 3.25 -16.37 19.74
CA CYS A 79 1.92 -17.01 19.69
C CYS A 79 0.90 -16.55 20.76
N HIS A 80 -0.07 -15.68 20.40
CA HIS A 80 -1.20 -15.49 21.32
C HIS A 80 -2.57 -15.00 20.76
N SER A 81 -2.77 -14.69 19.47
CA SER A 81 -4.14 -14.70 18.85
C SER A 81 -4.09 -14.47 17.34
N LEU A 82 -4.91 -15.23 16.59
CA LEU A 82 -5.15 -15.06 15.16
C LEU A 82 -5.78 -13.70 14.83
N GLU A 83 -6.62 -13.19 15.74
CA GLU A 83 -7.28 -11.90 15.62
C GLU A 83 -6.30 -10.73 15.46
N ARG A 84 -5.25 -10.67 16.29
CA ARG A 84 -4.24 -9.60 16.18
C ARG A 84 -3.43 -9.69 14.88
N LEU A 85 -3.22 -10.90 14.37
CA LEU A 85 -2.54 -11.12 13.09
C LEU A 85 -3.40 -10.61 11.93
N LEU A 86 -4.70 -10.92 11.92
CA LEU A 86 -5.63 -10.45 10.90
C LEU A 86 -5.75 -8.93 10.89
N TRP A 87 -5.86 -8.27 12.05
CA TRP A 87 -5.89 -6.80 12.13
C TRP A 87 -4.63 -6.16 11.54
N VAL A 88 -3.45 -6.73 11.82
CA VAL A 88 -2.18 -6.25 11.24
C VAL A 88 -2.19 -6.39 9.72
N PHE A 89 -2.60 -7.54 9.18
CA PHE A 89 -2.66 -7.75 7.73
C PHE A 89 -3.69 -6.83 7.06
N GLY A 90 -4.90 -6.74 7.60
CA GLY A 90 -5.95 -5.86 7.07
C GLY A 90 -5.48 -4.41 6.99
N LEU A 91 -4.81 -3.92 8.03
CA LEU A 91 -4.28 -2.56 8.04
C LEU A 91 -3.13 -2.37 7.02
N ILE A 92 -2.24 -3.36 6.86
CA ILE A 92 -1.19 -3.32 5.82
C ILE A 92 -1.80 -3.30 4.41
N ILE A 93 -2.86 -4.08 4.18
CA ILE A 93 -3.57 -4.12 2.90
C ILE A 93 -4.17 -2.74 2.58
N ILE A 94 -4.92 -2.15 3.52
CA ILE A 94 -5.55 -0.83 3.31
C ILE A 94 -4.49 0.25 3.01
N ILE A 95 -3.39 0.27 3.78
CA ILE A 95 -2.28 1.21 3.56
C ILE A 95 -1.62 0.98 2.21
N SER A 96 -1.43 -0.28 1.79
CA SER A 96 -0.81 -0.61 0.50
C SER A 96 -1.70 -0.13 -0.65
N ILE A 97 -3.01 -0.39 -0.58
CA ILE A 97 -3.97 0.07 -1.60
C ILE A 97 -3.94 1.59 -1.73
N PHE A 98 -4.07 2.31 -0.61
CA PHE A 98 -4.04 3.77 -0.63
C PHE A 98 -2.70 4.32 -1.16
N SER A 99 -1.60 3.63 -0.85
CA SER A 99 -0.28 3.98 -1.35
C SER A 99 -0.15 3.80 -2.86
N TYR A 100 -0.61 2.69 -3.44
CA TYR A 100 -0.56 2.47 -4.88
C TYR A 100 -1.52 3.40 -5.63
N ALA A 101 -2.70 3.66 -5.07
CA ALA A 101 -3.63 4.67 -5.58
C ALA A 101 -2.98 6.05 -5.74
N THR A 102 -2.16 6.45 -4.76
CA THR A 102 -1.40 7.70 -4.80
C THR A 102 -0.38 7.70 -5.94
N ASP A 103 0.40 6.63 -6.11
CA ASP A 103 1.37 6.52 -7.21
C ASP A 103 0.69 6.60 -8.58
N TYR A 104 -0.43 5.91 -8.76
CA TYR A 104 -1.17 5.92 -10.03
C TYR A 104 -1.75 7.30 -10.34
N ALA A 105 -2.33 7.97 -9.34
CA ALA A 105 -2.82 9.34 -9.49
C ALA A 105 -1.69 10.31 -9.87
N CYS A 106 -0.51 10.18 -9.25
CA CYS A 106 0.65 10.98 -9.60
C CYS A 106 1.17 10.71 -11.02
N LEU A 107 1.25 9.44 -11.44
CA LEU A 107 1.66 9.08 -12.79
C LEU A 107 0.68 9.61 -13.85
N PHE A 108 -0.63 9.48 -13.59
CA PHE A 108 -1.68 9.94 -14.49
C PHE A 108 -1.72 11.46 -14.62
N GLN A 109 -1.58 12.20 -13.51
CA GLN A 109 -1.57 13.67 -13.58
C GLN A 109 -0.36 14.19 -14.38
N PHE A 110 0.79 13.53 -14.26
CA PHE A 110 1.98 13.92 -15.02
C PHE A 110 1.81 13.62 -16.51
N ASN A 111 1.18 12.49 -16.84
CA ASN A 111 0.86 12.14 -18.22
C ASN A 111 -0.47 11.37 -18.29
N HIS A 112 -1.50 12.02 -18.83
CA HIS A 112 -2.85 11.45 -18.95
C HIS A 112 -2.91 10.25 -19.92
N THR A 113 -1.87 10.03 -20.74
CA THR A 113 -1.78 8.83 -21.60
C THR A 113 -1.23 7.61 -20.88
N THR A 114 -0.94 7.70 -19.58
CA THR A 114 -0.38 6.62 -18.76
C THR A 114 -1.39 5.51 -18.46
N PHE A 115 -2.67 5.87 -18.37
CA PHE A 115 -3.80 4.96 -18.12
C PHE A 115 -4.93 5.29 -19.08
N GLU A 116 -5.66 4.26 -19.50
CA GLU A 116 -6.93 4.39 -20.23
C GLU A 116 -8.11 4.04 -19.31
N GLY A 117 -9.28 4.63 -19.59
CA GLY A 117 -10.52 4.34 -18.87
C GLY A 117 -10.82 5.25 -17.67
N VAL A 118 -9.95 6.21 -17.36
CA VAL A 118 -10.21 7.22 -16.31
C VAL A 118 -11.14 8.31 -16.87
N PRO A 119 -12.29 8.61 -16.22
CA PRO A 119 -13.21 9.63 -16.70
C PRO A 119 -12.62 11.05 -16.68
N ASP A 120 -12.71 11.77 -17.80
CA ASP A 120 -12.08 13.09 -18.01
C ASP A 120 -12.96 14.27 -17.56
N TYR A 121 -13.77 14.09 -16.52
CA TYR A 121 -14.72 15.12 -16.06
C TYR A 121 -14.05 16.25 -15.27
N SER A 122 -12.96 15.96 -14.56
CA SER A 122 -12.21 16.97 -13.80
C SER A 122 -10.76 16.55 -13.62
N ASN A 123 -9.82 17.45 -13.91
CA ASN A 123 -8.38 17.24 -13.70
C ASN A 123 -7.95 17.42 -12.23
N SER A 124 -8.88 17.23 -11.30
CA SER A 124 -8.61 17.34 -9.87
C SER A 124 -7.90 16.09 -9.39
N TYR A 125 -6.77 16.27 -8.70
CA TYR A 125 -6.01 15.16 -8.12
C TYR A 125 -6.86 14.27 -7.20
N LEU A 126 -7.75 14.86 -6.39
CA LEU A 126 -8.61 14.09 -5.49
C LEU A 126 -9.63 13.23 -6.24
N TYR A 127 -10.12 13.71 -7.39
CA TYR A 127 -11.02 12.96 -8.24
C TYR A 127 -10.31 11.77 -8.88
N ASN A 128 -9.10 12.00 -9.42
CA ASN A 128 -8.25 10.94 -9.96
C ASN A 128 -7.86 9.91 -8.89
N LEU A 129 -7.51 10.37 -7.68
CA LEU A 129 -7.18 9.50 -6.55
C LEU A 129 -8.32 8.55 -6.17
N TYR A 130 -9.58 8.99 -6.25
CA TYR A 130 -10.74 8.13 -6.01
C TYR A 130 -10.83 6.98 -7.02
N HIS A 131 -10.66 7.27 -8.32
CA HIS A 131 -10.65 6.26 -9.37
C HIS A 131 -9.47 5.30 -9.24
N PHE A 132 -8.29 5.81 -8.90
CA PHE A 132 -7.12 4.98 -8.68
C PHE A 132 -7.14 4.19 -7.37
N PHE A 133 -7.89 4.66 -6.36
CA PHE A 133 -8.20 3.86 -5.19
C PHE A 133 -9.07 2.67 -5.57
N TYR A 134 -10.12 2.88 -6.36
CA TYR A 134 -10.91 1.79 -6.93
C TYR A 134 -10.04 0.83 -7.76
N PHE A 135 -9.22 1.33 -8.69
CA PHE A 135 -8.32 0.52 -9.52
C PHE A 135 -7.34 -0.32 -8.67
N SER A 136 -6.78 0.27 -7.62
CA SER A 136 -5.89 -0.44 -6.68
C SER A 136 -6.65 -1.50 -5.88
N VAL A 137 -7.88 -1.23 -5.43
CA VAL A 137 -8.72 -2.25 -4.75
C VAL A 137 -8.95 -3.46 -5.65
N ILE A 138 -9.38 -3.26 -6.90
CA ILE A 138 -9.68 -4.37 -7.82
C ILE A 138 -8.41 -5.10 -8.28
N THR A 139 -7.27 -4.42 -8.37
CA THR A 139 -5.96 -5.01 -8.70
C THR A 139 -5.44 -5.84 -7.52
N PHE A 140 -5.41 -5.26 -6.32
CA PHE A 140 -4.94 -5.91 -5.11
C PHE A 140 -5.77 -7.15 -4.77
N SER A 141 -7.09 -7.08 -4.96
CA SER A 141 -8.02 -8.20 -4.74
C SER A 141 -8.02 -9.24 -5.86
N THR A 142 -7.23 -9.03 -6.93
CA THR A 142 -7.13 -9.92 -8.10
C THR A 142 -8.40 -10.03 -8.95
N VAL A 143 -9.33 -9.08 -8.80
CA VAL A 143 -10.59 -9.03 -9.57
C VAL A 143 -10.36 -8.54 -10.99
N GLY A 144 -9.72 -7.37 -11.14
CA GLY A 144 -9.31 -6.81 -12.44
C GLY A 144 -10.42 -6.70 -13.50
N TYR A 145 -11.43 -5.86 -13.29
CA TYR A 145 -12.53 -5.67 -14.25
C TYR A 145 -12.08 -5.18 -15.64
N GLY A 146 -10.92 -4.54 -15.75
CA GLY A 146 -10.34 -4.07 -17.02
C GLY A 146 -10.95 -2.77 -17.55
N ASP A 147 -11.69 -2.06 -16.70
CA ASP A 147 -12.26 -0.74 -16.98
C ASP A 147 -11.23 0.39 -16.90
N ILE A 148 -10.21 0.25 -16.05
CA ILE A 148 -9.02 1.10 -16.04
C ILE A 148 -7.80 0.21 -16.33
N VAL A 149 -6.94 0.61 -17.28
CA VAL A 149 -5.77 -0.19 -17.70
C VAL A 149 -4.51 0.65 -17.87
N PRO A 150 -3.32 0.14 -17.45
CA PRO A 150 -2.05 0.82 -17.67
C PRO A 150 -1.57 0.66 -19.13
N THR A 151 -1.35 1.77 -19.81
CA THR A 151 -0.87 1.81 -21.20
C THR A 151 0.63 2.05 -21.29
N SER A 152 1.20 2.81 -20.36
CA SER A 152 2.64 3.07 -20.31
C SER A 152 3.43 1.95 -19.62
N ASP A 153 4.68 1.73 -20.04
CA ASP A 153 5.55 0.71 -19.44
C ASP A 153 5.85 0.99 -17.97
N VAL A 154 5.96 2.27 -17.59
CA VAL A 154 6.17 2.68 -16.20
C VAL A 154 4.95 2.30 -15.34
N ALA A 155 3.73 2.59 -15.80
CA ALA A 155 2.52 2.22 -15.08
C ALA A 155 2.38 0.70 -14.97
N ARG A 156 2.65 -0.04 -16.04
CA ARG A 156 2.64 -1.51 -16.03
C ARG A 156 3.61 -2.06 -14.98
N PHE A 157 4.81 -1.49 -14.89
CA PHE A 157 5.78 -1.90 -13.88
C PHE A 157 5.30 -1.64 -12.46
N VAL A 158 4.72 -0.47 -12.17
CA VAL A 158 4.14 -0.19 -10.84
C VAL A 158 2.99 -1.13 -10.51
N VAL A 159 2.12 -1.44 -11.48
CA VAL A 159 1.04 -2.44 -11.33
C VAL A 159 1.61 -3.84 -11.04
N MET A 160 2.70 -4.24 -11.70
CA MET A 160 3.37 -5.51 -11.40
C MET A 160 3.88 -5.57 -9.96
N LEU A 161 4.38 -4.46 -9.40
CA LEU A 161 4.79 -4.39 -8.00
C LEU A 161 3.61 -4.55 -7.05
N GLU A 162 2.46 -3.93 -7.36
CA GLU A 162 1.24 -4.11 -6.56
C GLU A 162 0.78 -5.57 -6.56
N ILE A 163 0.74 -6.19 -7.73
CA ILE A 163 0.35 -7.61 -7.89
C ILE A 163 1.32 -8.52 -7.13
N PHE A 164 2.63 -8.28 -7.21
CA PHE A 164 3.61 -9.07 -6.47
C PHE A 164 3.40 -8.93 -4.96
N LEU A 165 3.17 -7.71 -4.49
CA LEU A 165 2.91 -7.43 -3.08
C LEU A 165 1.60 -8.08 -2.61
N SER A 166 0.51 -7.95 -3.37
CA SER A 166 -0.80 -8.51 -3.02
C SER A 166 -0.73 -10.02 -2.93
N PHE A 167 -0.14 -10.68 -3.92
CA PHE A 167 0.07 -12.12 -3.93
C PHE A 167 0.91 -12.57 -2.73
N PHE A 168 2.02 -11.88 -2.47
CA PHE A 168 2.87 -12.16 -1.32
C PHE A 168 2.09 -12.04 0.00
N LEU A 169 1.36 -10.95 0.21
CA LEU A 169 0.57 -10.72 1.43
C LEU A 169 -0.53 -11.77 1.62
N VAL A 170 -1.25 -12.14 0.56
CA VAL A 170 -2.33 -13.14 0.61
C VAL A 170 -1.79 -14.53 0.92
N VAL A 171 -0.78 -15.00 0.17
CA VAL A 171 -0.15 -16.31 0.40
C VAL A 171 0.38 -16.40 1.83
N PHE A 172 1.01 -15.33 2.28
CA PHE A 172 1.58 -15.26 3.60
C PHE A 172 0.53 -15.23 4.71
N ALA A 173 -0.58 -14.49 4.54
CA ALA A 173 -1.70 -14.54 5.47
C ALA A 173 -2.27 -15.97 5.59
N LEU A 174 -2.54 -16.62 4.45
CA LEU A 174 -3.08 -17.98 4.39
C LEU A 174 -2.16 -19.03 5.01
N ALA A 175 -0.86 -18.97 4.72
CA ALA A 175 0.14 -19.90 5.27
C ALA A 175 0.18 -19.88 6.81
N ASN A 176 -0.13 -18.73 7.41
CA ASN A 176 -0.06 -18.54 8.86
C ASN A 176 -1.40 -18.73 9.56
N ILE A 177 -2.53 -18.64 8.86
CA ILE A 177 -3.85 -19.00 9.39
C ILE A 177 -3.86 -20.48 9.82
N LYS A 178 -3.32 -21.39 8.99
CA LYS A 178 -3.33 -22.84 9.30
C LYS A 178 -2.50 -23.21 10.53
N LYS A 179 -1.41 -22.49 10.82
CA LYS A 179 -0.56 -22.75 11.99
C LYS A 179 -1.25 -22.47 13.33
N ILE A 180 -2.35 -21.72 13.33
CA ILE A 180 -3.04 -21.30 14.57
C ILE A 180 -4.19 -22.25 14.94
N HIS A 181 -4.69 -23.07 14.02
CA HIS A 181 -5.83 -23.96 14.24
C HIS A 181 -5.45 -25.43 14.55
N ILE A 182 -4.16 -25.72 14.76
CA ILE A 182 -3.68 -27.11 15.00
C ILE A 182 -3.52 -27.43 16.51
N ASN A 183 -3.75 -26.46 17.40
CA ASN A 183 -3.76 -26.67 18.86
C ASN A 183 -5.14 -26.38 19.46
N GLY A 184 -6.19 -26.96 18.88
CA GLY A 184 -7.53 -27.02 19.45
C GLY A 184 -7.86 -28.46 19.82
#